data_AF-A0ABD1P9W4-F1
#
_entry.id   AF-A0ABD1P9W4-F1
#
_cell.length_a   1.000
_cell.length_b   1.000
_cell.length_c   1.000
_cell.angle_alpha   90.00
_cell.angle_beta   90.00
_cell.angle_gamma   90.00
#
_symmetry.space_group_name_H-M   'P 1'
#
loop_
_entity.id
_entity.type
_entity.pdbx_description
1 polymer ?
#
loop_
_entity_poly.entity_id
_entity_poly.type
_entity_poly.pdbx_seq_one_letter_code
_entity_poly.pdbx_strand_id
1 'polypeptide(L)'
;MNVRPWSHSSVFSTLKSHGLAADDDAASRQQTARQAAAELDSGGRHHHHFVSFMAYTNFNLPPGFRFYPTDEELIVHFLLRKAALLPCHPDVIPDLDLYPYDPWDLNGKAMAESNKWYFYSRRTQSRITGSGYWQSIGVEEPIYSTASQKLIGMKKYYAFYIGQPPVVKTNWIMQEYRLSDSSSSSRSSRTRNSKNDYSKWVACRVYEHASDKEDDDGTELSYLDEVFMSLDDLDEISLQN
;
A
#
# COMPACT_ATOMS: atom_id res chain seq x y z
N MET A 1 -32.44 -1.61 58.06
CA MET A 1 -32.25 -2.98 57.53
C MET A 1 -33.58 -3.46 56.95
N ASN A 2 -33.49 -4.13 55.80
CA ASN A 2 -34.51 -4.97 55.17
C ASN A 2 -35.63 -4.37 54.27
N VAL A 3 -35.36 -4.55 52.97
CA VAL A 3 -36.15 -5.15 51.87
C VAL A 3 -37.47 -4.53 51.38
N ARG A 4 -37.49 -4.27 50.05
CA ARG A 4 -38.68 -4.20 49.18
C ARG A 4 -39.45 -5.55 49.21
N PRO A 5 -40.74 -5.63 48.83
CA PRO A 5 -41.10 -5.73 47.41
C PRO A 5 -42.44 -5.09 47.00
N TRP A 6 -42.64 -5.06 45.67
CA TRP A 6 -43.79 -4.60 44.90
C TRP A 6 -45.06 -5.45 45.10
N SER A 7 -46.25 -4.88 44.82
CA SER A 7 -47.19 -5.40 43.80
C SER A 7 -48.61 -4.80 43.90
N HIS A 8 -49.13 -4.37 42.74
CA HIS A 8 -50.54 -4.38 42.25
C HIS A 8 -51.60 -3.62 43.06
N SER A 9 -52.42 -2.72 42.51
CA SER A 9 -53.34 -2.86 41.36
C SER A 9 -54.05 -1.49 41.19
N SER A 10 -54.17 -0.89 39.99
CA SER A 10 -55.33 -0.98 39.06
C SER A 10 -56.69 -0.86 39.78
N VAL A 11 -57.68 -0.03 39.45
CA VAL A 11 -58.02 0.93 38.38
C VAL A 11 -59.33 1.61 38.81
N PHE A 12 -59.64 2.78 38.24
CA PHE A 12 -60.96 3.33 37.82
C PHE A 12 -60.79 4.87 37.80
N SER A 13 -61.19 5.66 36.80
CA SER A 13 -62.19 5.51 35.75
C SER A 13 -62.08 6.67 34.74
N THR A 14 -62.80 6.52 33.62
CA THR A 14 -63.45 7.60 32.84
C THR A 14 -62.87 7.95 31.46
N LEU A 15 -63.30 7.16 30.47
CA LEU A 15 -64.18 7.50 29.32
C LEU A 15 -64.01 8.80 28.51
N LYS A 16 -64.19 8.58 27.19
CA LYS A 16 -64.59 9.48 26.08
C LYS A 16 -63.47 10.35 25.48
N SER A 17 -63.37 10.58 24.17
CA SER A 17 -64.08 10.13 22.97
C SER A 17 -63.44 10.81 21.75
N HIS A 18 -63.52 10.15 20.59
CA HIS A 18 -63.46 10.71 19.22
C HIS A 18 -62.19 11.42 18.72
N GLY A 19 -61.79 11.07 17.49
CA GLY A 19 -61.01 11.94 16.63
C GLY A 19 -60.02 11.21 15.73
N LEU A 20 -60.48 10.84 14.54
CA LEU A 20 -59.66 10.39 13.41
C LEU A 20 -58.62 11.44 13.01
N ALA A 21 -57.36 11.02 12.85
CA ALA A 21 -56.38 11.60 11.92
C ALA A 21 -55.21 10.62 11.77
N ALA A 22 -55.41 9.58 10.97
CA ALA A 22 -54.33 8.88 10.30
C ALA A 22 -54.07 9.65 9.01
N ASP A 23 -52.90 10.29 8.85
CA ASP A 23 -52.25 10.60 7.56
C ASP A 23 -51.07 11.57 7.76
N ASP A 24 -50.04 11.18 8.53
CA ASP A 24 -48.82 12.02 8.65
C ASP A 24 -47.49 11.23 8.79
N ASP A 25 -47.46 9.94 8.44
CA ASP A 25 -46.25 9.10 8.61
C ASP A 25 -45.71 8.53 7.27
N ALA A 26 -46.47 8.64 6.17
CA ALA A 26 -46.02 8.12 4.86
C ALA A 26 -45.06 9.08 4.14
N ALA A 27 -45.25 10.40 4.26
CA ALA A 27 -44.41 11.40 3.60
C ALA A 27 -43.02 11.50 4.23
N SER A 28 -42.92 11.36 5.56
CA SER A 28 -41.64 11.41 6.28
C SER A 28 -40.72 10.24 5.91
N ARG A 29 -41.27 9.03 5.78
CA ARG A 29 -40.52 7.84 5.35
C ARG A 29 -40.03 7.92 3.91
N GLN A 30 -40.80 8.52 3.00
CA GLN A 30 -40.35 8.75 1.62
C GLN A 30 -39.24 9.81 1.54
N GLN A 31 -39.23 10.79 2.44
CA GLN A 31 -38.20 11.83 2.49
C GLN A 31 -36.88 11.29 3.05
N THR A 32 -36.93 10.43 4.09
CA THR A 32 -35.75 9.74 4.64
C THR A 32 -35.17 8.73 3.64
N ALA A 33 -36.00 8.02 2.87
CA ALA A 33 -35.53 7.10 1.83
C ALA A 33 -34.87 7.83 0.65
N ARG A 34 -35.34 9.04 0.30
CA ARG A 34 -34.70 9.89 -0.71
C ARG A 34 -33.36 10.47 -0.26
N GLN A 35 -33.22 10.78 1.03
CA GLN A 35 -31.92 11.21 1.60
C GLN A 35 -30.93 10.05 1.71
N ALA A 36 -31.38 8.83 2.04
CA ALA A 36 -30.51 7.64 2.06
C ALA A 36 -30.07 7.19 0.65
N ALA A 37 -30.90 7.37 -0.38
CA ALA A 37 -30.51 7.10 -1.77
C ALA A 37 -29.50 8.11 -2.33
N ALA A 38 -29.45 9.33 -1.80
CA ALA A 38 -28.49 10.36 -2.21
C ALA A 38 -27.09 10.15 -1.58
N GLU A 39 -26.94 9.39 -0.49
CA GLU A 39 -25.63 9.10 0.11
C GLU A 39 -24.91 7.90 -0.54
N LEU A 40 -25.62 7.04 -1.28
CA LEU A 40 -25.03 5.91 -2.00
C LEU A 40 -24.47 6.26 -3.40
N ASP A 41 -24.62 7.50 -3.87
CA ASP A 41 -24.04 7.98 -5.15
C ASP A 41 -22.64 8.60 -4.99
N SER A 42 -22.07 8.57 -3.78
CA SER A 42 -20.68 9.02 -3.54
C SER A 42 -19.62 7.94 -3.80
N GLY A 43 -20.01 6.73 -4.19
CA GLY A 43 -19.14 5.58 -4.44
C GLY A 43 -18.46 5.53 -5.83
N GLY A 44 -18.71 6.51 -6.71
CA GLY A 44 -18.27 6.47 -8.12
C GLY A 44 -16.77 6.65 -8.39
N ARG A 45 -15.93 7.01 -7.40
CA ARG A 45 -14.50 7.28 -7.65
C ARG A 45 -13.61 6.04 -7.69
N HIS A 46 -14.03 4.92 -7.10
CA HIS A 46 -13.20 3.72 -7.07
C HIS A 46 -13.36 2.87 -8.33
N HIS A 47 -14.56 2.84 -8.94
CA HIS A 47 -14.80 2.10 -10.17
C HIS A 47 -14.22 2.81 -11.40
N HIS A 48 -14.27 4.15 -11.46
CA HIS A 48 -13.62 4.88 -12.55
C HIS A 48 -12.10 4.72 -12.55
N HIS A 49 -11.44 4.65 -11.39
CA HIS A 49 -10.01 4.33 -11.31
C HIS A 49 -9.70 2.90 -11.77
N PHE A 50 -10.54 1.93 -11.42
CA PHE A 50 -10.31 0.53 -11.78
C PHE A 50 -10.46 0.27 -13.30
N VAL A 51 -11.46 0.89 -13.95
CA VAL A 51 -11.64 0.76 -15.41
C VAL A 51 -10.60 1.57 -16.19
N SER A 52 -10.11 2.70 -15.63
CA SER A 52 -8.97 3.44 -16.19
C SER A 52 -7.67 2.64 -16.14
N PHE A 53 -7.45 1.85 -15.08
CA PHE A 53 -6.20 1.11 -14.88
C PHE A 53 -5.94 0.07 -15.98
N MET A 54 -6.98 -0.62 -16.47
CA MET A 54 -6.87 -1.55 -17.61
C MET A 54 -6.68 -0.83 -18.96
N ALA A 55 -6.97 0.47 -19.06
CA ALA A 55 -6.89 1.25 -20.29
C ALA A 55 -5.57 2.04 -20.45
N TYR A 56 -4.76 2.21 -19.39
CA TYR A 56 -3.56 3.06 -19.40
C TYR A 56 -2.24 2.37 -19.75
N THR A 57 -2.21 1.08 -20.08
CA THR A 57 -0.99 0.49 -20.66
C THR A 57 -0.68 1.01 -22.07
N ASN A 58 -1.59 1.80 -22.67
CA ASN A 58 -1.36 2.53 -23.91
C ASN A 58 -1.01 4.00 -23.64
N PHE A 59 0.13 4.25 -22.99
CA PHE A 59 0.88 5.44 -23.38
C PHE A 59 1.20 5.24 -24.86
N ASN A 60 0.88 6.22 -25.72
CA ASN A 60 1.22 6.21 -27.15
C ASN A 60 2.75 6.34 -27.35
N LEU A 61 3.51 5.47 -26.69
CA LEU A 61 4.93 5.34 -26.87
C LEU A 61 5.14 4.52 -28.15
N PRO A 62 6.18 4.83 -28.92
CA PRO A 62 6.56 3.99 -30.05
C PRO A 62 6.77 2.55 -29.59
N PRO A 63 6.51 1.56 -30.46
CA PRO A 63 6.85 0.16 -30.17
C PRO A 63 8.31 0.03 -29.70
N GLY A 64 8.52 -0.74 -28.63
CA GLY A 64 9.84 -0.98 -28.04
C GLY A 64 10.15 -0.12 -26.81
N PHE A 65 9.38 0.93 -26.53
CA PHE A 65 9.52 1.69 -25.29
C PHE A 65 8.89 0.93 -24.12
N ARG A 66 9.60 0.90 -22.98
CA ARG A 66 9.22 0.16 -21.78
C ARG A 66 9.48 0.98 -20.53
N PHE A 67 8.75 0.69 -19.47
CA PHE A 67 8.94 1.34 -18.19
C PHE A 67 10.13 0.75 -17.40
N TYR A 68 11.33 1.27 -17.61
CA TYR A 68 12.54 0.77 -16.97
C TYR A 68 13.30 1.87 -16.20
N PRO A 69 12.73 2.43 -15.12
CA PRO A 69 13.37 3.51 -14.39
C PRO A 69 14.60 3.02 -13.63
N THR A 70 15.66 3.82 -13.67
CA THR A 70 16.78 3.74 -12.73
C THR A 70 16.33 4.09 -11.30
N ASP A 71 17.15 3.74 -10.31
CA ASP A 71 16.88 4.05 -8.91
C ASP A 71 16.80 5.58 -8.68
N GLU A 72 17.62 6.37 -9.38
CA GLU A 72 17.55 7.85 -9.36
C GLU A 72 16.25 8.38 -9.99
N GLU A 73 15.85 7.88 -11.15
CA GLU A 73 14.62 8.32 -11.83
C GLU A 73 13.37 7.99 -11.00
N LEU A 74 13.32 6.79 -10.40
CA LEU A 74 12.21 6.37 -9.53
C LEU A 74 12.08 7.31 -8.31
N ILE A 75 13.19 7.80 -7.77
CA ILE A 75 13.18 8.78 -6.68
C ILE A 75 12.75 10.16 -7.18
N VAL A 76 13.43 10.70 -8.20
CA VAL A 76 13.33 12.13 -8.57
C VAL A 76 12.07 12.42 -9.39
N HIS A 77 11.72 11.56 -10.34
CA HIS A 77 10.64 11.80 -11.28
C HIS A 77 9.30 11.23 -10.83
N PHE A 78 9.33 10.20 -9.98
CA PHE A 78 8.13 9.51 -9.51
C PHE A 78 7.87 9.83 -8.03
N LEU A 79 8.68 9.29 -7.11
CA LEU A 79 8.39 9.38 -5.68
C LEU A 79 8.41 10.83 -5.13
N LEU A 80 9.39 11.64 -5.55
CA LEU A 80 9.48 13.04 -5.11
C LEU A 80 8.29 13.87 -5.59
N ARG A 81 7.83 13.65 -6.83
CA ARG A 81 6.63 14.33 -7.36
C ARG A 81 5.39 13.88 -6.61
N LYS A 82 5.25 12.58 -6.38
CA LYS A 82 4.16 11.99 -5.59
C LYS A 82 4.08 12.61 -4.20
N ALA A 83 5.21 12.64 -3.48
CA ALA A 83 5.28 13.22 -2.14
C ALA A 83 5.00 14.72 -2.14
N ALA A 84 5.41 15.45 -3.17
CA ALA A 84 5.15 16.88 -3.30
C ALA A 84 3.77 17.23 -3.86
N LEU A 85 2.89 16.23 -4.10
CA LEU A 85 1.60 16.38 -4.78
C LEU A 85 1.73 17.13 -6.13
N LEU A 86 2.86 16.96 -6.79
CA LEU A 86 3.11 17.53 -8.11
C LEU A 86 2.58 16.57 -9.17
N PRO A 87 2.03 17.09 -10.29
CA PRO A 87 1.65 16.25 -11.42
C PRO A 87 2.82 15.36 -11.88
N CYS A 88 2.56 14.06 -12.02
CA CYS A 88 3.47 13.09 -12.62
C CYS A 88 2.93 12.74 -14.01
N HIS A 89 3.73 12.86 -15.05
CA HIS A 89 3.32 12.55 -16.42
C HIS A 89 4.42 11.72 -17.09
N PRO A 90 4.14 10.48 -17.53
CA PRO A 90 2.89 9.76 -17.30
C PRO A 90 2.72 9.31 -15.82
N ASP A 91 1.49 9.35 -15.31
CA ASP A 91 1.17 8.87 -13.95
C ASP A 91 0.93 7.34 -14.00
N VAL A 92 2.02 6.58 -14.02
CA VAL A 92 1.97 5.14 -14.31
C VAL A 92 1.94 4.25 -13.08
N ILE A 93 2.45 4.76 -11.94
CA ILE A 93 2.63 3.97 -10.72
C ILE A 93 1.39 4.18 -9.83
N PRO A 94 0.57 3.14 -9.59
CA PRO A 94 -0.64 3.26 -8.77
C PRO A 94 -0.31 3.35 -7.28
N ASP A 95 -1.24 3.93 -6.53
CA ASP A 95 -1.24 3.89 -5.06
C ASP A 95 -1.86 2.59 -4.57
N LEU A 96 -1.12 1.84 -3.76
CA LEU A 96 -1.59 0.66 -3.04
C LEU A 96 -1.51 0.97 -1.55
N ASP A 97 -2.53 1.65 -1.05
CA ASP A 97 -2.70 2.01 0.35
C ASP A 97 -3.94 1.32 0.90
N LEU A 98 -3.74 0.32 1.78
CA LEU A 98 -4.70 -0.16 2.79
C LEU A 98 -4.10 -1.36 3.53
N TYR A 99 -3.43 -2.29 2.83
CA TYR A 99 -2.78 -3.47 3.41
C TYR A 99 -1.57 -3.92 2.58
N PRO A 100 -0.55 -4.56 3.20
CA PRO A 100 0.49 -5.28 2.47
C PRO A 100 -0.14 -6.40 1.62
N TYR A 101 0.37 -6.58 0.40
CA TYR A 101 -0.09 -7.62 -0.52
C TYR A 101 0.89 -8.79 -0.58
N ASP A 102 0.35 -9.98 -0.80
CA ASP A 102 1.13 -11.11 -1.29
C ASP A 102 1.74 -10.74 -2.65
N PRO A 103 2.94 -11.25 -3.00
CA PRO A 103 3.58 -10.90 -4.27
C PRO A 103 2.73 -11.27 -5.51
N TRP A 104 2.08 -12.44 -5.50
CA TRP A 104 1.21 -12.89 -6.59
C TRP A 104 -0.10 -12.11 -6.72
N ASP A 105 -0.49 -11.38 -5.67
CA ASP A 105 -1.70 -10.54 -5.67
C ASP A 105 -1.49 -9.17 -6.32
N LEU A 106 -0.26 -8.84 -6.74
CA LEU A 106 0.07 -7.56 -7.37
C LEU A 106 -0.37 -7.47 -8.82
N ASN A 107 -0.55 -8.60 -9.50
CA ASN A 107 -0.99 -8.62 -10.88
C ASN A 107 -2.39 -7.99 -11.01
N GLY A 108 -2.54 -7.04 -11.93
CA GLY A 108 -3.78 -6.28 -12.10
C GLY A 108 -4.05 -5.22 -11.04
N LYS A 109 -3.15 -5.02 -10.06
CA LYS A 109 -3.24 -3.93 -9.06
C LYS A 109 -2.08 -2.95 -9.18
N ALA A 110 -0.87 -3.47 -9.35
CA ALA A 110 0.36 -2.69 -9.51
C ALA A 110 0.71 -2.52 -11.00
N MET A 111 1.50 -1.49 -11.31
CA MET A 111 2.03 -1.31 -12.67
C MET A 111 3.02 -2.43 -12.97
N ALA A 112 2.73 -3.24 -13.99
CA ALA A 112 3.56 -4.38 -14.37
C ALA A 112 4.39 -4.06 -15.63
N GLU A 113 5.69 -4.31 -15.57
CA GLU A 113 6.60 -4.23 -16.71
C GLU A 113 7.66 -5.32 -16.58
N SER A 114 7.78 -6.19 -17.60
CA SER A 114 8.84 -7.18 -17.70
C SER A 114 9.08 -7.98 -16.39
N ASN A 115 8.02 -8.54 -15.80
CA ASN A 115 8.01 -9.29 -14.52
C ASN A 115 8.41 -8.48 -13.27
N LYS A 116 8.28 -7.15 -13.33
CA LYS A 116 8.44 -6.26 -12.20
C LYS A 116 7.15 -5.50 -11.95
N TRP A 117 6.78 -5.36 -10.68
CA TRP A 117 5.59 -4.64 -10.25
C TRP A 117 5.98 -3.39 -9.47
N TYR A 118 5.40 -2.26 -9.85
CA TYR A 118 5.67 -0.95 -9.27
C TYR A 118 4.40 -0.38 -8.64
N PHE A 119 4.51 0.13 -7.42
CA PHE A 119 3.42 0.80 -6.73
C PHE A 119 3.95 1.79 -5.68
N TYR A 120 3.12 2.77 -5.32
CA TYR A 120 3.33 3.56 -4.12
C TYR A 120 2.66 2.92 -2.92
N SER A 121 3.29 3.04 -1.76
CA SER A 121 2.72 2.60 -0.48
C SER A 121 3.00 3.64 0.59
N ARG A 122 2.22 3.59 1.66
CA ARG A 122 2.60 4.25 2.91
C ARG A 122 3.71 3.43 3.59
N ARG A 123 4.64 4.11 4.25
CA ARG A 123 5.70 3.50 5.05
C ARG A 123 5.06 2.76 6.23
N THR A 124 5.37 1.48 6.35
CA THR A 124 4.92 0.62 7.44
C THR A 124 6.12 -0.07 8.08
N GLN A 125 6.03 -0.34 9.38
CA GLN A 125 7.05 -1.10 10.11
C GLN A 125 6.86 -2.61 9.95
N SER A 126 5.62 -3.05 9.66
CA SER A 126 5.27 -4.45 9.49
C SER A 126 4.53 -4.65 8.18
N ARG A 127 4.96 -5.67 7.43
CA ARG A 127 4.42 -6.04 6.13
C ARG A 127 3.95 -7.49 6.16
N ILE A 128 3.00 -7.75 7.06
CA ILE A 128 2.30 -9.04 7.16
C ILE A 128 1.15 -9.06 6.17
N THR A 129 1.01 -10.18 5.49
CA THR A 129 0.04 -10.43 4.41
C THR A 129 -0.85 -11.61 4.79
N GLY A 130 -1.77 -12.01 3.91
CA GLY A 130 -2.67 -13.14 4.18
C GLY A 130 -1.92 -14.48 4.26
N SER A 131 -0.90 -14.68 3.42
CA SER A 131 -0.18 -15.94 3.31
C SER A 131 1.17 -15.96 4.04
N GLY A 132 1.73 -14.78 4.33
CA GLY A 132 3.11 -14.65 4.72
C GLY A 132 3.50 -13.25 5.20
N TYR A 133 4.78 -12.91 5.09
CA TYR A 133 5.28 -11.60 5.49
C TYR A 133 6.54 -11.21 4.72
N TRP A 134 6.76 -9.91 4.59
CA TRP A 134 7.99 -9.34 4.06
C TRP A 134 8.97 -9.04 5.19
N GLN A 135 10.16 -9.64 5.12
CA GLN A 135 11.24 -9.42 6.07
C GLN A 135 12.37 -8.64 5.39
N SER A 136 12.92 -7.64 6.09
CA SER A 136 14.03 -6.87 5.53
C SER A 136 15.31 -7.69 5.49
N ILE A 137 16.04 -7.55 4.40
CA ILE A 137 17.31 -8.25 4.15
C ILE A 137 18.40 -7.22 3.82
N GLY A 138 19.65 -7.57 4.13
CA GLY A 138 20.82 -6.75 3.81
C GLY A 138 20.87 -5.39 4.50
N VAL A 139 21.82 -4.56 4.04
CA VAL A 139 22.02 -3.18 4.49
C VAL A 139 21.24 -2.25 3.55
N GLU A 140 20.74 -1.14 4.09
CA GLU A 140 20.07 -0.12 3.30
C GLU A 140 21.06 0.64 2.41
N GLU A 141 20.79 0.72 1.11
CA GLU A 141 21.67 1.36 0.12
C GLU A 141 21.33 2.85 -0.06
N PRO A 142 22.32 3.77 0.00
CA PRO A 142 22.10 5.17 -0.32
C PRO A 142 21.98 5.39 -1.84
N ILE A 143 21.01 6.20 -2.25
CA ILE A 143 20.85 6.63 -3.65
C ILE A 143 21.30 8.08 -3.78
N TYR A 144 22.31 8.30 -4.62
CA TYR A 144 22.84 9.62 -4.95
C TYR A 144 22.33 10.09 -6.31
N SER A 145 22.13 11.40 -6.46
CA SER A 145 21.91 11.98 -7.77
C SER A 145 23.19 11.98 -8.57
N THR A 146 23.15 11.47 -9.79
CA THR A 146 24.31 11.44 -10.69
C THR A 146 24.82 12.86 -11.01
N ALA A 147 23.90 13.82 -11.17
CA ALA A 147 24.21 15.19 -11.56
C ALA A 147 24.84 16.03 -10.43
N SER A 148 24.37 15.85 -9.19
CA SER A 148 24.78 16.70 -8.06
C SER A 148 25.52 15.97 -6.95
N GLN A 149 25.69 14.64 -7.04
CA GLN A 149 26.27 13.77 -6.01
C GLN A 149 25.60 13.93 -4.63
N LYS A 150 24.35 14.38 -4.61
CA LYS A 150 23.57 14.60 -3.38
C LYS A 150 22.80 13.33 -3.05
N LEU A 151 22.76 12.95 -1.78
CA LEU A 151 21.89 11.89 -1.29
C LEU A 151 20.42 12.27 -1.51
N ILE A 152 19.75 11.58 -2.43
CA ILE A 152 18.34 11.85 -2.81
C ILE A 152 17.37 10.84 -2.19
N GLY A 153 17.84 9.64 -1.86
CA GLY A 153 16.99 8.60 -1.30
C GLY A 153 17.78 7.46 -0.68
N MET A 154 17.04 6.48 -0.17
CA MET A 154 17.58 5.21 0.32
C MET A 154 16.74 4.07 -0.24
N LYS A 155 17.38 2.92 -0.44
CA LYS A 155 16.78 1.70 -0.96
C LYS A 155 16.95 0.57 0.05
N LYS A 156 15.85 -0.10 0.38
CA LYS A 156 15.82 -1.21 1.33
C LYS A 156 15.25 -2.45 0.66
N TYR A 157 15.86 -3.60 0.91
CA TYR A 157 15.43 -4.87 0.34
C TYR A 157 14.62 -5.67 1.35
N TYR A 158 13.67 -6.44 0.83
CA TYR A 158 12.86 -7.39 1.59
C TYR A 158 12.73 -8.69 0.81
N ALA A 159 12.78 -9.81 1.51
CA ALA A 159 12.38 -11.13 1.01
C ALA A 159 11.02 -11.51 1.57
N PHE A 160 10.22 -12.23 0.78
CA PHE A 160 8.92 -12.72 1.21
C PHE A 160 9.01 -14.15 1.73
N TYR A 161 8.35 -14.39 2.86
CA TYR A 161 8.29 -15.68 3.54
C TYR A 161 6.82 -16.12 3.69
N ILE A 162 6.54 -17.39 3.43
CA ILE A 162 5.19 -17.99 3.52
C ILE A 162 5.10 -18.93 4.72
N GLY A 163 3.93 -18.95 5.35
CA GLY A 163 3.50 -20.06 6.21
C GLY A 163 3.65 -19.85 7.71
N GLN A 164 3.09 -20.80 8.44
CA GLN A 164 3.38 -21.07 9.85
C GLN A 164 4.38 -22.23 9.91
N PRO A 165 5.17 -22.37 10.99
CA PRO A 165 6.35 -23.23 11.01
C PRO A 165 6.14 -24.64 10.37
N PRO A 166 7.05 -25.07 9.47
CA PRO A 166 8.24 -24.36 9.01
C PRO A 166 7.90 -23.20 8.05
N VAL A 167 8.50 -22.04 8.32
CA VAL A 167 8.38 -20.85 7.46
C VAL A 167 9.23 -21.09 6.22
N VAL A 168 8.70 -20.81 5.03
CA VAL A 168 9.38 -21.03 3.75
C VAL A 168 9.74 -19.69 3.12
N LYS A 169 11.04 -19.45 2.92
CA LYS A 169 11.54 -18.33 2.12
C LYS A 169 11.16 -18.53 0.66
N THR A 170 10.71 -17.47 0.01
CA THR A 170 10.39 -17.48 -1.43
C THR A 170 11.42 -16.67 -2.22
N ASN A 171 11.36 -16.80 -3.55
CA ASN A 171 12.19 -16.01 -4.46
C ASN A 171 11.70 -14.56 -4.65
N TRP A 172 10.63 -14.14 -3.97
CA TRP A 172 10.08 -12.80 -4.13
C TRP A 172 10.88 -11.76 -3.37
N ILE A 173 11.35 -10.75 -4.10
CA ILE A 173 12.10 -9.62 -3.58
C ILE A 173 11.29 -8.34 -3.76
N MET A 174 11.27 -7.51 -2.72
CA MET A 174 10.77 -6.14 -2.77
C MET A 174 11.92 -5.16 -2.50
N GLN A 175 12.00 -4.15 -3.34
CA GLN A 175 12.84 -2.97 -3.15
C GLN A 175 11.94 -1.81 -2.76
N GLU A 176 12.12 -1.31 -1.54
CA GLU A 176 11.44 -0.13 -1.00
C GLU A 176 12.35 1.09 -1.11
N TYR A 177 11.84 2.14 -1.74
CA TYR A 177 12.53 3.39 -1.97
C TYR A 177 11.93 4.50 -1.11
N ARG A 178 12.78 5.21 -0.38
CA ARG A 178 12.38 6.37 0.43
C ARG A 178 13.16 7.63 0.04
N LEU A 179 12.52 8.78 0.18
CA LEU A 179 13.17 10.08 0.02
C LEU A 179 14.15 10.34 1.18
N SER A 180 15.28 10.99 0.89
CA SER A 180 16.15 11.50 1.95
C SER A 180 15.54 12.75 2.58
N ASP A 181 15.72 12.95 3.89
CA ASP A 181 15.19 14.12 4.59
C ASP A 181 15.72 15.45 4.01
N SER A 182 16.92 15.44 3.42
CA SER A 182 17.57 16.59 2.79
C SER A 182 16.99 17.01 1.43
N SER A 183 16.20 16.14 0.79
CA SER A 183 15.57 16.42 -0.51
C SER A 183 14.30 17.28 -0.37
N SER A 184 13.67 17.27 0.81
CA SER A 184 12.45 18.04 1.12
C SER A 184 12.73 19.50 1.49
N SER A 185 13.95 19.83 1.87
CA SER A 185 14.32 21.09 2.55
C SER A 185 14.57 22.26 1.59
N SER A 186 14.66 22.04 0.28
CA SER A 186 14.95 23.11 -0.69
C SER A 186 13.73 23.91 -1.15
N ARG A 187 12.50 23.61 -0.66
CA ARG A 187 11.27 24.23 -1.20
C ARG A 187 10.25 24.80 -0.20
N SER A 188 10.48 24.76 1.11
CA SER A 188 9.57 25.47 2.04
C SER A 188 10.28 26.05 3.25
N SER A 189 10.62 27.33 3.15
CA SER A 189 10.61 28.20 4.34
C SER A 189 9.18 28.68 4.55
N ARG A 190 8.72 28.69 5.81
CA ARG A 190 7.48 29.33 6.32
C ARG A 190 6.16 28.56 6.22
N THR A 191 6.01 27.49 7.01
CA THR A 191 4.85 27.33 7.92
C THR A 191 5.06 26.14 8.85
N ARG A 192 5.38 26.41 10.11
CA ARG A 192 5.32 25.43 11.21
C ARG A 192 3.86 25.19 11.59
N ASN A 193 3.09 24.37 10.86
CA ASN A 193 1.89 23.66 11.38
C ASN A 193 1.16 22.74 10.38
N SER A 194 1.86 21.77 9.81
CA SER A 194 1.23 20.59 9.21
C SER A 194 2.23 19.45 9.28
N LYS A 195 2.01 18.48 10.18
CA LYS A 195 2.84 17.27 10.28
C LYS A 195 2.91 16.62 8.90
N ASN A 196 4.10 16.64 8.32
CA ASN A 196 4.36 16.38 6.91
C ASN A 196 4.13 14.90 6.58
N ASP A 197 2.90 14.53 6.25
CA ASP A 197 2.54 13.15 5.85
C ASP A 197 3.20 12.69 4.55
N TYR A 198 3.93 13.58 3.87
CA TYR A 198 4.60 13.33 2.60
C TYR A 198 5.90 12.52 2.72
N SER A 199 6.60 12.58 3.86
CA SER A 199 7.80 11.74 4.12
C SER A 199 7.45 10.26 4.35
N LYS A 200 6.16 9.92 4.39
CA LYS A 200 5.66 8.56 4.59
C LYS A 200 5.38 7.83 3.27
N TRP A 201 5.48 8.48 2.11
CA TRP A 201 5.36 7.77 0.84
C TRP A 201 6.64 7.00 0.53
N VAL A 202 6.49 5.77 0.07
CA VAL A 202 7.56 4.95 -0.49
C VAL A 202 7.13 4.47 -1.87
N ALA A 203 8.10 4.27 -2.76
CA ALA A 203 7.89 3.52 -3.99
C ALA A 203 8.39 2.09 -3.77
N CYS A 204 7.67 1.11 -4.28
CA CYS A 204 8.01 -0.29 -4.18
C CYS A 204 8.21 -0.87 -5.58
N ARG A 205 9.27 -1.66 -5.75
CA ARG A 205 9.53 -2.50 -6.93
C ARG A 205 9.60 -3.95 -6.46
N VAL A 206 8.67 -4.79 -6.91
CA VAL A 206 8.60 -6.22 -6.56
C VAL A 206 8.92 -7.06 -7.78
N TYR A 207 9.67 -8.13 -7.61
CA TYR A 207 10.02 -9.09 -8.66
C TYR A 207 10.38 -10.44 -8.07
N GLU A 208 10.38 -11.47 -8.90
CA GLU A 208 10.91 -12.78 -8.56
C GLU A 208 12.40 -12.82 -8.91
N HIS A 209 13.23 -13.15 -7.94
CA HIS A 209 14.66 -13.36 -8.12
C HIS A 209 14.87 -14.75 -8.73
N ALA A 210 15.67 -14.83 -9.80
CA ALA A 210 16.04 -16.11 -10.36
C ALA A 210 16.97 -16.80 -9.36
N SER A 211 16.53 -17.91 -8.77
CA SER A 211 17.42 -18.82 -8.05
C SER A 211 18.24 -19.56 -9.10
N ASP A 212 19.31 -18.94 -9.59
CA ASP A 212 20.23 -19.60 -10.49
C ASP A 212 20.88 -20.75 -9.72
N LYS A 213 20.56 -21.97 -10.11
CA LYS A 213 21.23 -23.17 -9.62
C LYS A 213 22.64 -23.13 -10.19
N GLU A 214 23.62 -23.00 -9.30
CA GLU A 214 25.05 -23.28 -9.48
C GLU A 214 25.45 -23.76 -10.88
N ASP A 215 25.75 -22.83 -11.77
CA ASP A 215 26.76 -23.05 -12.80
C ASP A 215 28.02 -22.33 -12.30
N ASP A 216 28.98 -23.12 -11.84
CA ASP A 216 30.33 -22.77 -11.41
C ASP A 216 31.11 -22.06 -12.53
N ASP A 217 30.78 -20.81 -12.81
CA ASP A 217 31.56 -19.94 -13.68
C ASP A 217 31.75 -18.59 -13.01
N GLY A 218 32.58 -18.56 -11.96
CA GLY A 218 33.40 -17.42 -11.48
C GLY A 218 32.80 -16.00 -11.50
N THR A 219 31.48 -15.85 -11.57
CA THR A 219 30.80 -14.59 -11.83
C THR A 219 30.61 -13.91 -10.49
N GLU A 220 31.18 -12.71 -10.38
CA GLU A 220 31.04 -11.84 -9.21
C GLU A 220 29.56 -11.75 -8.82
N LEU A 221 29.21 -12.35 -7.69
CA LEU A 221 27.85 -12.35 -7.16
C LEU A 221 27.39 -10.91 -6.98
N SER A 222 26.16 -10.61 -7.40
CA SER A 222 25.61 -9.31 -7.07
C SER A 222 25.47 -9.20 -5.55
N TYR A 223 25.53 -7.99 -5.00
CA TYR A 223 25.34 -7.77 -3.55
C TYR A 223 24.08 -8.46 -2.99
N LEU A 224 23.04 -8.58 -3.82
CA LEU A 224 21.83 -9.30 -3.44
C LEU A 224 22.00 -10.80 -3.44
N ASP A 225 22.79 -11.38 -4.34
CA ASP A 225 23.05 -12.81 -4.34
C ASP A 225 23.83 -13.19 -3.07
N GLU A 226 24.82 -12.40 -2.67
CA GLU A 226 25.54 -12.61 -1.40
C GLU A 226 24.60 -12.55 -0.17
N VAL A 227 23.74 -11.53 -0.11
CA VAL A 227 22.77 -11.39 0.99
C VAL A 227 21.72 -12.49 0.93
N PHE A 228 21.30 -12.90 -0.26
CA PHE A 228 20.24 -13.89 -0.44
C PHE A 228 20.76 -15.30 -0.12
N MET A 229 21.95 -15.67 -0.55
CA MET A 229 22.60 -16.95 -0.24
C MET A 229 22.95 -17.07 1.24
N SER A 230 23.51 -16.02 1.84
CA SER A 230 23.86 -16.04 3.28
C SER A 230 22.64 -16.16 4.21
N LEU A 231 21.43 -15.88 3.73
CA LEU A 231 20.19 -16.15 4.48
C LEU A 231 19.84 -17.64 4.49
N ASP A 232 20.14 -18.38 3.42
CA ASP A 232 19.80 -19.81 3.30
C ASP A 232 20.73 -20.67 4.17
N ASP A 233 22.00 -20.29 4.30
CA ASP A 233 22.98 -20.95 5.19
C ASP A 233 22.57 -20.90 6.68
N LEU A 234 21.80 -19.88 7.08
CA LEU A 234 21.36 -19.72 8.48
C LEU A 234 20.12 -20.56 8.82
N ASP A 235 19.30 -20.94 7.82
CA ASP A 235 18.13 -21.79 8.05
C ASP A 235 18.54 -23.27 8.25
N GLU A 236 19.70 -23.69 7.70
CA GLU A 236 20.21 -25.07 7.81
C GLU A 236 20.85 -25.40 9.18
N ILE A 237 21.38 -24.40 9.90
CA ILE A 237 21.92 -24.58 11.27
C ILE A 237 20.86 -24.69 12.37
N SER A 238 19.57 -24.49 12.06
CA SER A 238 18.48 -24.69 13.04
C SER A 238 18.01 -26.15 13.16
N LEU A 239 18.49 -27.05 12.28
CA LEU A 239 18.05 -28.45 12.21
C LEU A 239 19.07 -29.46 12.75
N GLN A 240 20.16 -29.03 13.39
CA GLN A 240 21.09 -29.92 14.08
C GLN A 240 21.22 -29.61 15.58
N ASN A 241 20.38 -30.33 16.32
CA ASN A 241 20.57 -30.83 17.70
C ASN A 241 20.38 -29.87 18.89
#